data_AF-A0A9D8SN80-F1
#
_entry.id   AF-A0A9D8SN80-F1
#
_cell.length_a   1.000
_cell.length_b   1.000
_cell.length_c   1.000
_cell.angle_alpha   90.00
_cell.angle_beta   90.00
_cell.angle_gamma   90.00
#
_symmetry.space_group_name_H-M   'P 1'
#
loop_
_entity.id
_entity.type
_entity.pdbx_description
1 polymer ?
#
loop_
_entity_poly.entity_id
_entity_poly.type
_entity_poly.pdbx_seq_one_letter_code
_entity_poly.pdbx_strand_id
1 'polypeptide(L)'
;ICPCIKHLPGHFNILKDPHLEKLEVISSLEEIKNQISYQKNFKKYPLAMTSHILLTAIDDNFPVTMSPKCVSEIIRGYLEYDGFLLSDALDMHALKGIIREKAHKSWDAGIDAVCYCGAKEADIFELCQEKRFLTEKALIRFAKIKKVIHNTPKQNDISGLRQIYDNEFSKMSNMEYQYDATEVLHQMLEKGEKV
;
A
#
# COMPACT_ATOMS: atom_id res chain seq x y z
N ILE A 1 12.71 -14.44 -0.93
CA ILE A 1 12.16 -13.09 -1.20
C ILE A 1 10.63 -13.20 -1.22
N CYS A 2 9.92 -12.29 -0.55
CA CYS A 2 8.45 -12.23 -0.61
C CYS A 2 8.04 -10.94 -1.34
N PRO A 3 7.37 -11.01 -2.50
CA PRO A 3 6.87 -9.81 -3.17
C PRO A 3 5.77 -9.14 -2.35
N CYS A 4 5.67 -7.82 -2.45
CA CYS A 4 4.62 -7.00 -1.85
C CYS A 4 3.78 -6.39 -2.97
N ILE A 5 2.48 -6.71 -2.99
CA ILE A 5 1.53 -6.08 -3.92
C ILE A 5 1.33 -4.64 -3.47
N LYS A 6 1.57 -3.66 -4.33
CA LYS A 6 1.33 -2.26 -3.99
C LYS A 6 0.73 -1.46 -5.16
N HIS A 7 -0.16 -0.50 -4.91
CA HIS A 7 -0.87 -0.24 -3.64
C HIS A 7 -2.29 -0.80 -3.73
N LEU A 8 -2.83 -1.44 -2.68
CA LEU A 8 -4.21 -1.91 -2.61
C LEU A 8 -5.15 -0.83 -2.03
N PRO A 9 -6.35 -0.62 -2.58
CA PRO A 9 -6.91 -1.22 -3.80
C PRO A 9 -6.47 -0.47 -5.09
N GLY A 10 -5.51 0.43 -5.03
CA GLY A 10 -4.95 1.05 -6.22
C GLY A 10 -4.36 2.42 -5.91
N HIS A 11 -3.72 3.00 -6.91
CA HIS A 11 -3.40 4.42 -6.94
C HIS A 11 -4.44 5.22 -7.74
N PHE A 12 -5.33 4.53 -8.48
CA PHE A 12 -6.31 5.06 -9.44
C PHE A 12 -5.61 5.97 -10.48
N ASN A 13 -6.28 6.37 -11.57
CA ASN A 13 -5.66 7.23 -12.57
C ASN A 13 -5.60 8.70 -12.07
N ILE A 14 -5.02 8.89 -10.89
CA ILE A 14 -4.93 10.17 -10.20
C ILE A 14 -3.64 10.84 -10.66
N LEU A 15 -3.78 11.95 -11.40
CA LEU A 15 -2.67 12.76 -11.94
C LEU A 15 -1.91 13.56 -10.86
N LYS A 16 -2.16 13.29 -9.58
CA LYS A 16 -1.64 14.03 -8.42
C LYS A 16 -0.84 13.08 -7.53
N ASP A 17 0.25 13.58 -6.96
CA ASP A 17 1.20 12.80 -6.14
C ASP A 17 0.75 12.74 -4.66
N PRO A 18 0.63 11.55 -4.04
CA PRO A 18 0.25 11.42 -2.62
C PRO A 18 1.32 11.97 -1.66
N HIS A 19 2.55 12.19 -2.12
CA HIS A 19 3.60 12.87 -1.34
C HIS A 19 3.34 14.37 -1.21
N LEU A 20 2.55 14.97 -2.12
CA LEU A 20 2.31 16.42 -2.15
C LEU A 20 0.95 16.79 -1.55
N GLU A 21 -0.08 15.98 -1.77
CA GLU A 21 -1.43 16.28 -1.28
C GLU A 21 -2.32 15.05 -1.10
N LYS A 22 -3.45 15.25 -0.42
CA LYS A 22 -4.50 14.24 -0.27
C LYS A 22 -5.04 13.86 -1.65
N LEU A 23 -5.00 12.57 -1.98
CA LEU A 23 -5.56 12.04 -3.22
C LEU A 23 -7.00 11.58 -3.01
N GLU A 24 -7.93 12.27 -3.64
CA GLU A 24 -9.36 11.94 -3.59
C GLU A 24 -9.81 11.29 -4.89
N VAL A 25 -10.48 10.14 -4.77
CA VAL A 25 -11.15 9.47 -5.90
C VAL A 25 -12.63 9.76 -5.80
N ILE A 26 -13.10 10.68 -6.63
CA ILE A 26 -14.50 11.03 -6.76
C ILE A 26 -15.09 10.18 -7.90
N SER A 27 -15.28 8.90 -7.61
CA SER A 27 -15.89 7.93 -8.53
C SER A 27 -16.94 7.12 -7.78
N SER A 28 -17.94 6.63 -8.50
CA SER A 28 -18.95 5.73 -7.94
C SER A 28 -18.31 4.41 -7.46
N LEU A 29 -18.99 3.71 -6.55
CA LEU A 29 -18.53 2.41 -6.08
C LEU A 29 -18.36 1.39 -7.22
N GLU A 30 -19.21 1.46 -8.25
CA GLU A 30 -19.13 0.58 -9.40
C GLU A 30 -17.89 0.86 -10.26
N GLU A 31 -17.63 2.14 -10.57
CA GLU A 31 -16.42 2.55 -11.29
C GLU A 31 -15.16 2.15 -10.53
N ILE A 32 -15.14 2.37 -9.21
CA ILE A 32 -14.03 1.95 -8.34
C ILE A 32 -13.82 0.44 -8.48
N LYS A 33 -14.88 -0.37 -8.32
CA LYS A 33 -14.82 -1.83 -8.44
C LYS A 33 -14.33 -2.29 -9.81
N ASN A 34 -14.80 -1.66 -10.87
CA ASN A 34 -14.38 -1.99 -12.24
C ASN A 34 -12.88 -1.75 -12.43
N GLN A 35 -12.37 -0.61 -11.96
CA GLN A 35 -10.95 -0.27 -12.05
C GLN A 35 -10.06 -1.22 -11.25
N ILE A 36 -10.50 -1.71 -10.10
CA ILE A 36 -9.68 -2.57 -9.22
C ILE A 36 -9.97 -4.07 -9.40
N SER A 37 -10.90 -4.44 -10.28
CA SER A 37 -11.38 -5.82 -10.44
C SER A 37 -10.26 -6.82 -10.73
N TYR A 38 -9.23 -6.43 -11.50
CA TYR A 38 -8.07 -7.25 -11.80
C TYR A 38 -7.28 -7.68 -10.55
N GLN A 39 -7.36 -6.89 -9.47
CA GLN A 39 -6.64 -7.13 -8.22
C GLN A 39 -7.21 -8.32 -7.42
N LYS A 40 -8.40 -8.81 -7.76
CA LYS A 40 -8.91 -10.08 -7.23
C LYS A 40 -7.95 -11.25 -7.47
N ASN A 41 -7.14 -11.17 -8.54
CA ASN A 41 -6.11 -12.16 -8.85
C ASN A 41 -4.94 -12.15 -7.85
N PHE A 42 -4.86 -11.12 -7.00
CA PHE A 42 -3.76 -10.94 -6.03
C PHE A 42 -4.01 -11.64 -4.70
N LYS A 43 -5.20 -12.20 -4.45
CA LYS A 43 -5.54 -12.92 -3.20
C LYS A 43 -4.63 -14.09 -2.87
N LYS A 44 -3.90 -14.62 -3.86
CA LYS A 44 -2.90 -15.68 -3.70
C LYS A 44 -1.58 -15.20 -3.09
N TYR A 45 -1.29 -13.90 -3.11
CA TYR A 45 -0.05 -13.35 -2.60
C TYR A 45 -0.17 -13.00 -1.11
N PRO A 46 0.86 -13.29 -0.30
CA PRO A 46 0.75 -13.24 1.15
C PRO A 46 0.92 -11.83 1.74
N LEU A 47 1.38 -10.85 0.96
CA LEU A 47 1.71 -9.50 1.44
C LEU A 47 1.24 -8.43 0.44
N ALA A 48 0.58 -7.41 0.96
CA ALA A 48 0.22 -6.21 0.21
C ALA A 48 0.37 -4.94 1.06
N MET A 49 0.60 -3.82 0.37
CA MET A 49 0.69 -2.48 0.94
C MET A 49 -0.57 -1.68 0.58
N THR A 50 -1.19 -1.01 1.55
CA THR A 50 -2.40 -0.19 1.32
C THR A 50 -2.08 1.22 0.85
N SER A 51 -2.95 1.84 0.05
CA SER A 51 -2.78 3.23 -0.40
C SER A 51 -3.36 4.27 0.57
N HIS A 52 -2.83 5.49 0.50
CA HIS A 52 -3.37 6.66 1.22
C HIS A 52 -4.37 7.48 0.39
N ILE A 53 -5.12 6.82 -0.48
CA ILE A 53 -6.19 7.47 -1.25
C ILE A 53 -7.48 7.55 -0.43
N LEU A 54 -8.27 8.60 -0.65
CA LEU A 54 -9.62 8.70 -0.15
C LEU A 54 -10.61 8.21 -1.21
N LEU A 55 -11.33 7.13 -0.92
CA LEU A 55 -12.41 6.64 -1.77
C LEU A 55 -13.75 7.17 -1.25
N THR A 56 -14.14 8.37 -1.70
CA THR A 56 -15.26 9.13 -1.12
C THR A 56 -16.60 8.40 -1.19
N ALA A 57 -16.79 7.52 -2.18
CA ALA A 57 -17.99 6.67 -2.27
C ALA A 57 -18.10 5.59 -1.18
N ILE A 58 -17.01 5.32 -0.45
CA ILE A 58 -16.97 4.35 0.66
C ILE A 58 -16.79 5.08 1.99
N ASP A 59 -15.73 5.87 2.12
CA ASP A 59 -15.40 6.64 3.30
C ASP A 59 -14.85 8.00 2.86
N ASP A 60 -15.54 9.07 3.24
CA ASP A 60 -15.19 10.46 2.93
C ASP A 60 -14.31 11.10 4.00
N ASN A 61 -14.10 10.42 5.14
CA ASN A 61 -13.33 10.93 6.27
C ASN A 61 -11.91 10.39 6.29
N PHE A 62 -11.75 9.10 6.00
CA PHE A 62 -10.47 8.41 6.14
C PHE A 62 -9.96 7.78 4.84
N PRO A 63 -8.67 7.98 4.50
CA PRO A 63 -8.06 7.26 3.40
C PRO A 63 -8.04 5.75 3.68
N VAL A 64 -7.86 4.94 2.64
CA VAL A 64 -7.95 3.47 2.71
C VAL A 64 -7.13 2.89 3.86
N THR A 65 -5.87 3.30 4.03
CA THR A 65 -5.00 2.85 5.13
C THR A 65 -5.60 3.06 6.53
N MET A 66 -6.45 4.08 6.71
CA MET A 66 -7.06 4.46 8.00
C MET A 66 -8.57 4.20 8.06
N SER A 67 -9.17 3.60 7.02
CA SER A 67 -10.61 3.40 6.93
C SER A 67 -10.98 1.93 7.19
N PRO A 68 -11.58 1.61 8.36
CA PRO A 68 -12.10 0.26 8.63
C PRO A 68 -13.14 -0.17 7.58
N LYS A 69 -13.90 0.79 7.04
CA LYS A 69 -14.90 0.55 6.01
C LYS A 69 -14.27 0.17 4.68
N CYS A 70 -13.27 0.91 4.21
CA CYS A 70 -12.53 0.54 3.01
C CYS A 70 -11.83 -0.82 3.15
N VAL A 71 -11.17 -1.07 4.28
CA VAL A 71 -10.48 -2.35 4.51
C VAL A 71 -11.49 -3.50 4.52
N SER A 72 -12.59 -3.38 5.25
CA SER A 72 -13.59 -4.46 5.36
C SER A 72 -14.38 -4.67 4.06
N GLU A 73 -14.91 -3.62 3.44
CA GLU A 73 -15.79 -3.74 2.27
C GLU A 73 -15.02 -3.96 0.96
N ILE A 74 -13.86 -3.30 0.79
CA ILE A 74 -13.10 -3.36 -0.46
C ILE A 74 -12.00 -4.42 -0.39
N ILE A 75 -11.05 -4.29 0.54
CA ILE A 75 -9.87 -5.16 0.57
C ILE A 75 -10.24 -6.57 1.02
N ARG A 76 -10.91 -6.72 2.17
CA ARG A 76 -11.31 -8.02 2.72
C ARG A 76 -12.57 -8.56 2.07
N GLY A 77 -13.51 -7.68 1.69
CA GLY A 77 -14.79 -8.02 1.06
C GLY A 77 -14.66 -8.23 -0.45
N TYR A 78 -14.71 -7.14 -1.23
CA TYR A 78 -14.76 -7.21 -2.69
C TYR A 78 -13.55 -7.92 -3.33
N LEU A 79 -12.33 -7.60 -2.88
CA LEU A 79 -11.10 -8.21 -3.39
C LEU A 79 -10.79 -9.58 -2.77
N GLU A 80 -11.50 -9.94 -1.68
CA GLU A 80 -11.27 -11.17 -0.92
C GLU A 80 -9.80 -11.36 -0.50
N TYR A 81 -9.08 -10.26 -0.29
CA TYR A 81 -7.65 -10.30 0.04
C TYR A 81 -7.48 -10.63 1.53
N ASP A 82 -7.03 -11.85 1.84
CA ASP A 82 -6.71 -12.28 3.22
C ASP A 82 -5.20 -12.46 3.45
N GLY A 83 -4.36 -11.76 2.69
CA GLY A 83 -2.94 -11.63 2.98
C GLY A 83 -2.66 -10.63 4.11
N PHE A 84 -1.39 -10.52 4.49
CA PHE A 84 -0.91 -9.52 5.44
C PHE A 84 -0.97 -8.13 4.81
N LEU A 85 -1.50 -7.16 5.55
CA LEU A 85 -1.54 -5.76 5.15
C LEU A 85 -0.46 -4.95 5.86
N LEU A 86 0.39 -4.31 5.07
CA LEU A 86 1.35 -3.30 5.49
C LEU A 86 0.78 -1.92 5.09
N SER A 87 0.91 -0.89 5.92
CA SER A 87 0.60 0.46 5.47
C SER A 87 1.65 0.95 4.46
N ASP A 88 1.28 1.83 3.55
CA ASP A 88 2.27 2.72 2.94
C ASP A 88 2.84 3.68 4.01
N ALA A 89 3.90 4.42 3.69
CA ALA A 89 4.66 5.22 4.64
C ALA A 89 3.76 6.25 5.37
N LEU A 90 3.72 6.20 6.70
CA LEU A 90 2.81 7.04 7.50
C LEU A 90 3.20 8.52 7.50
N ASP A 91 4.45 8.82 7.18
CA ASP A 91 5.02 10.15 7.09
C ASP A 91 4.69 10.89 5.77
N MET A 92 3.99 10.26 4.84
CA MET A 92 3.49 10.94 3.64
C MET A 92 2.44 12.03 3.97
N HIS A 93 2.48 13.14 3.23
CA HIS A 93 1.60 14.30 3.44
C HIS A 93 0.11 14.02 3.17
N ALA A 94 -0.22 12.95 2.45
CA ALA A 94 -1.60 12.48 2.30
C ALA A 94 -2.29 12.19 3.64
N LEU A 95 -1.52 11.88 4.70
CA LEU A 95 -2.03 11.60 6.04
C LEU A 95 -1.81 12.78 6.98
N LYS A 96 -2.86 13.16 7.72
CA LYS A 96 -2.83 14.22 8.74
C LYS A 96 -2.65 13.65 10.16
N GLY A 97 -2.08 14.45 11.06
CA GLY A 97 -1.86 14.10 12.47
C GLY A 97 -0.42 13.68 12.77
N ILE A 98 -0.14 13.33 14.04
CA ILE A 98 1.16 12.81 14.46
C ILE A 98 1.30 11.32 14.10
N ILE A 99 2.54 10.83 13.94
CA ILE A 99 2.81 9.44 13.51
C ILE A 99 2.12 8.41 14.39
N ARG A 100 2.12 8.63 15.70
CA ARG A 100 1.43 7.78 16.68
C ARG A 100 -0.06 7.63 16.38
N GLU A 101 -0.78 8.74 16.18
CA GLU A 101 -2.21 8.73 15.86
C GLU A 101 -2.48 8.04 14.52
N LYS A 102 -1.63 8.30 13.52
CA LYS A 102 -1.72 7.66 12.21
C LYS A 102 -1.59 6.14 12.32
N ALA A 103 -0.67 5.66 13.15
CA ALA A 103 -0.47 4.23 13.38
C ALA A 103 -1.70 3.59 14.05
N HIS A 104 -2.25 4.22 15.09
CA HIS A 104 -3.47 3.75 15.75
C HIS A 104 -4.65 3.63 14.79
N LYS A 105 -4.94 4.69 14.02
CA LYS A 105 -6.00 4.66 13.01
C LYS A 105 -5.79 3.56 11.96
N SER A 106 -4.54 3.30 11.58
CA SER A 106 -4.21 2.24 10.62
C SER A 106 -4.47 0.86 11.23
N TRP A 107 -4.05 0.63 12.47
CA TRP A 107 -4.34 -0.64 13.16
C TRP A 107 -5.83 -0.86 13.36
N ASP A 108 -6.57 0.17 13.75
CA ASP A 108 -8.03 0.12 13.93
C ASP A 108 -8.76 -0.14 12.62
N ALA A 109 -8.22 0.32 11.49
CA ALA A 109 -8.70 -0.02 10.15
C ALA A 109 -8.48 -1.49 9.77
N GLY A 110 -7.63 -2.22 10.49
CA GLY A 110 -7.32 -3.63 10.22
C GLY A 110 -6.05 -3.84 9.41
N ILE A 111 -5.14 -2.86 9.40
CA ILE A 111 -3.77 -3.01 8.91
C ILE A 111 -2.95 -3.83 9.92
N ASP A 112 -2.18 -4.81 9.42
CA ASP A 112 -1.47 -5.76 10.27
C ASP A 112 -0.13 -5.20 10.78
N ALA A 113 0.56 -4.36 10.00
CA ALA A 113 1.73 -3.57 10.44
C ALA A 113 1.82 -2.22 9.71
N VAL A 114 2.50 -1.25 10.33
CA VAL A 114 2.67 0.09 9.76
C VAL A 114 4.11 0.33 9.31
N CYS A 115 4.28 1.11 8.25
CA CYS A 115 5.55 1.55 7.70
C CYS A 115 5.80 3.02 8.09
N TYR A 116 6.94 3.32 8.71
CA TYR A 116 7.37 4.69 9.02
C TYR A 116 8.81 4.89 8.55
N CYS A 117 9.01 5.83 7.62
CA CYS A 117 10.30 6.02 6.95
C CYS A 117 11.09 7.21 7.49
N GLY A 118 10.42 8.19 8.11
CA GLY A 118 11.02 9.46 8.54
C GLY A 118 12.07 9.37 9.64
N ALA A 119 12.14 8.24 10.35
CA ALA A 119 13.17 7.90 11.33
C ALA A 119 13.45 8.97 12.42
N LYS A 120 12.48 9.84 12.73
CA LYS A 120 12.60 10.83 13.81
C LYS A 120 12.55 10.10 15.15
N GLU A 121 13.56 10.30 15.99
CA GLU A 121 13.72 9.55 17.25
C GLU A 121 12.49 9.63 18.16
N ALA A 122 11.89 10.83 18.29
CA ALA A 122 10.68 11.03 19.07
C ALA A 122 9.50 10.18 18.57
N ASP A 123 9.28 10.15 17.24
CA ASP A 123 8.21 9.36 16.63
C ASP A 123 8.43 7.86 16.85
N ILE A 124 9.67 7.38 16.66
CA ILE A 124 10.03 5.97 16.91
C ILE A 124 9.79 5.62 18.39
N PHE A 125 10.24 6.48 19.30
CA PHE A 125 10.09 6.27 20.74
C PHE A 125 8.61 6.18 21.14
N GLU A 126 7.76 7.06 20.63
CA GLU A 126 6.31 7.01 20.86
C GLU A 126 5.68 5.72 20.28
N LEU A 127 6.02 5.35 19.05
CA LEU A 127 5.51 4.11 18.43
C LEU A 127 5.94 2.86 19.21
N CYS A 128 7.19 2.80 19.67
CA CYS A 128 7.69 1.66 20.44
C CYS A 128 7.01 1.54 21.81
N GLN A 129 6.60 2.66 22.42
CA GLN A 129 5.89 2.65 23.71
C GLN A 129 4.50 2.00 23.63
N GLU A 130 3.88 1.95 22.46
CA GLU A 130 2.58 1.28 22.27
C GLU A 130 2.64 -0.22 22.53
N LYS A 131 3.84 -0.83 22.46
CA LYS A 131 4.05 -2.28 22.67
C LYS A 131 3.04 -3.13 21.87
N ARG A 132 2.72 -2.68 20.65
CA ARG A 132 1.71 -3.31 19.82
C ARG A 132 2.28 -4.56 19.17
N PHE A 133 1.86 -5.72 19.67
CA PHE A 133 2.15 -7.01 19.06
C PHE A 133 1.16 -7.33 17.94
N LEU A 134 1.58 -8.21 17.02
CA LEU A 134 0.68 -8.74 15.99
C LEU A 134 -0.52 -9.44 16.64
N THR A 135 -1.72 -9.16 16.12
CA THR A 135 -2.93 -9.89 16.50
C THR A 135 -2.86 -11.34 16.03
N GLU A 136 -3.73 -12.21 16.55
CA GLU A 136 -3.81 -13.61 16.10
C GLU A 136 -4.01 -13.73 14.57
N LYS A 137 -4.92 -12.91 14.01
CA LYS A 137 -5.15 -12.85 12.55
C LYS A 137 -3.89 -12.39 11.81
N ALA A 138 -3.22 -11.37 12.32
CA ALA A 138 -1.97 -10.87 11.74
C ALA A 138 -0.86 -11.93 11.80
N LEU A 139 -0.75 -12.71 12.87
CA LEU A 139 0.20 -13.82 13.00
C LEU A 139 -0.07 -14.93 11.98
N ILE A 140 -1.35 -15.30 11.77
CA ILE A 140 -1.74 -16.27 10.74
C ILE A 140 -1.33 -15.79 9.35
N ARG A 141 -1.58 -14.51 9.04
CA ARG A 141 -1.18 -13.89 7.77
C ARG A 141 0.34 -13.81 7.63
N PHE A 142 1.04 -13.42 8.68
CA PHE A 142 2.50 -13.34 8.71
C PHE A 142 3.15 -14.72 8.53
N ALA A 143 2.53 -15.79 9.04
CA ALA A 143 2.99 -17.15 8.79
C ALA A 143 2.96 -17.52 7.29
N LYS A 144 2.03 -16.97 6.50
CA LYS A 144 2.02 -17.12 5.03
C LYS A 144 3.26 -16.48 4.39
N ILE A 145 3.69 -15.32 4.89
CA ILE A 145 4.95 -14.66 4.48
C ILE A 145 6.16 -15.52 4.87
N LYS A 146 6.21 -16.01 6.11
CA LYS A 146 7.30 -16.89 6.59
C LYS A 146 7.51 -18.10 5.69
N LYS A 147 6.42 -18.75 5.26
CA LYS A 147 6.48 -19.88 4.33
C LYS A 147 7.14 -19.51 3.00
N VAL A 148 6.88 -18.31 2.47
CA VAL A 148 7.49 -17.86 1.21
C VAL A 148 8.98 -17.55 1.37
N ILE A 149 9.38 -16.89 2.46
CA ILE A 149 10.80 -16.54 2.67
C ILE A 149 11.68 -17.75 3.01
N HIS A 150 11.12 -18.78 3.65
CA HIS A 150 11.83 -20.00 4.02
C HIS A 150 11.68 -21.13 2.98
N ASN A 151 10.95 -20.90 1.88
CA ASN A 151 10.87 -21.87 0.81
C ASN A 151 12.21 -22.01 0.09
N THR A 152 12.57 -23.25 -0.23
CA THR A 152 13.68 -23.53 -1.13
C THR A 152 13.38 -22.95 -2.51
N PRO A 153 14.27 -22.12 -3.09
CA PRO A 153 14.09 -21.62 -4.44
C PRO A 153 13.93 -22.79 -5.42
N LYS A 154 12.87 -22.75 -6.23
CA LYS A 154 12.72 -23.71 -7.32
C LYS A 154 13.79 -23.42 -8.39
N GLN A 155 14.34 -24.46 -8.97
CA GLN A 155 15.16 -24.34 -10.17
C GLN A 155 14.22 -23.90 -11.30
N ASN A 156 14.40 -22.69 -11.81
CA ASN A 156 13.55 -22.12 -12.85
C ASN A 156 14.40 -21.80 -14.08
N ASP A 157 13.80 -21.94 -15.26
CA ASP A 157 14.39 -21.43 -16.51
C ASP A 157 14.30 -19.89 -16.50
N ILE A 158 15.38 -19.27 -16.03
CA ILE A 158 15.49 -17.81 -15.95
C ILE A 158 15.44 -17.18 -17.34
N SER A 159 16.04 -17.82 -18.35
CA SER A 159 16.00 -17.35 -19.74
C SER A 159 14.58 -17.32 -20.29
N GLY A 160 13.84 -18.41 -20.13
CA GLY A 160 12.44 -18.50 -20.57
C GLY A 160 11.54 -17.51 -19.84
N LEU A 161 11.70 -17.37 -18.52
CA LEU A 161 10.96 -16.37 -17.74
C LEU A 161 11.26 -14.93 -18.19
N ARG A 162 12.52 -14.63 -18.50
CA ARG A 162 12.91 -13.33 -19.03
C ARG A 162 12.30 -13.05 -20.40
N GLN A 163 12.28 -14.05 -21.28
CA GLN A 163 11.66 -13.88 -22.60
C GLN A 163 10.14 -13.65 -22.50
N ILE A 164 9.46 -14.33 -21.56
CA ILE A 164 8.04 -14.06 -21.26
C ILE A 164 7.88 -12.62 -20.77
N TYR A 165 8.70 -12.19 -19.80
CA TYR A 165 8.66 -10.83 -19.28
C TYR A 165 8.87 -9.79 -20.38
N ASP A 166 9.92 -9.93 -21.19
CA ASP A 166 10.25 -8.97 -22.25
C ASP A 166 9.13 -8.91 -23.30
N ASN A 167 8.52 -10.05 -23.66
CA ASN A 167 7.38 -10.09 -24.58
C ASN A 167 6.14 -9.39 -24.01
N GLU A 168 5.80 -9.62 -22.74
CA GLU A 168 4.65 -8.97 -22.12
C GLU A 168 4.90 -7.47 -21.90
N PHE A 169 6.11 -7.10 -21.48
CA PHE A 169 6.52 -5.71 -21.29
C PHE A 169 6.49 -4.93 -22.62
N SER A 170 6.96 -5.53 -23.71
CA SER A 170 6.96 -4.90 -25.04
C SER A 170 5.55 -4.65 -25.60
N LYS A 171 4.51 -5.32 -25.07
CA LYS A 171 3.11 -5.08 -25.43
C LYS A 171 2.49 -3.90 -24.68
N MET A 172 3.12 -3.44 -23.60
CA MET A 172 2.67 -2.26 -22.88
C MET A 172 3.03 -1.03 -23.72
N SER A 173 2.05 -0.19 -24.02
CA SER A 173 2.27 1.07 -24.73
C SER A 173 3.33 1.91 -24.03
N ASN A 174 4.25 2.52 -24.79
CA ASN A 174 5.12 3.59 -24.30
C ASN A 174 4.26 4.78 -23.86
N MET A 175 3.76 4.74 -22.63
CA MET A 175 3.20 5.93 -22.00
C MET A 175 4.37 6.82 -21.61
N GLU A 176 4.44 8.02 -22.17
CA GLU A 176 5.31 9.06 -21.66
C GLU A 176 4.91 9.38 -20.22
N TYR A 177 5.71 8.91 -19.27
CA TYR A 177 5.56 9.27 -17.87
C TYR A 177 6.28 10.60 -17.64
N GLN A 178 5.53 11.65 -17.29
CA GLN A 178 6.10 12.92 -16.80
C GLN A 178 6.42 12.88 -15.29
N TYR A 179 6.49 11.70 -14.68
CA TYR A 179 6.48 11.52 -13.23
C TYR A 179 7.63 10.63 -12.74
N ASP A 180 8.48 11.18 -11.87
CA ASP A 180 9.50 10.47 -11.08
C ASP A 180 9.40 10.89 -9.61
N ALA A 181 9.02 9.97 -8.73
CA ALA A 181 8.90 10.21 -7.29
C ALA A 181 10.22 10.64 -6.63
N THR A 182 11.36 10.22 -7.20
CA THR A 182 12.69 10.65 -6.76
C THR A 182 12.90 12.13 -7.05
N GLU A 183 12.43 12.59 -8.21
CA GLU A 183 12.53 13.98 -8.63
C GLU A 183 11.59 14.89 -7.82
N VAL A 184 10.39 14.42 -7.49
CA VAL A 184 9.48 15.13 -6.58
C VAL A 184 10.10 15.29 -5.18
N LEU A 185 10.67 14.23 -4.63
CA LEU A 185 11.34 14.28 -3.32
C LEU A 185 12.52 15.27 -3.34
N HIS A 186 13.30 15.28 -4.42
CA HIS A 186 14.37 16.27 -4.63
C HIS A 186 13.83 17.70 -4.66
N GLN A 187 12.74 17.96 -5.40
CA GLN A 187 12.12 19.29 -5.47
C GLN A 187 11.57 19.76 -4.12
N MET A 188 11.05 18.86 -3.27
CA MET A 188 10.60 19.20 -1.91
C MET A 188 11.78 19.60 -1.01
N LEU A 189 12.88 18.86 -1.09
CA LEU A 189 14.11 19.17 -0.34
C LEU A 189 14.73 20.51 -0.79
N GLU A 190 14.69 20.84 -2.08
CA GLU A 190 15.19 22.11 -2.62
C GLU A 190 14.35 23.33 -2.22
N LYS A 191 13.03 23.16 -2.06
CA LYS A 191 12.12 24.24 -1.63
C LYS A 191 12.20 24.56 -0.14
N GLY A 192 13.04 23.86 0.62
CA GLY A 192 13.13 24.03 2.08
C GLY A 192 11.87 23.55 2.82
N GLU A 193 10.99 22.81 2.13
CA GLU A 193 9.87 22.14 2.75
C GLU A 193 10.43 20.97 3.56
N LYS A 194 10.30 21.04 4.89
CA LYS A 194 10.81 19.99 5.77
C LYS A 194 10.00 18.71 5.59
N VAL A 195 10.69 17.64 5.19
CA VAL A 195 10.24 16.24 5.27
C VAL A 195 10.00 15.83 6.74
#